data_AF-A0A346S3I4-F1
#
_entry.id   AF-A0A346S3I4-F1
#
_cell.length_a   1.000
_cell.length_b   1.000
_cell.length_c   1.000
_cell.angle_alpha   90.00
_cell.angle_beta   90.00
_cell.angle_gamma   90.00
#
_symmetry.space_group_name_H-M   'P 1'
#
loop_
_entity.id
_entity.type
_entity.pdbx_description
1 polymer ?
#
loop_
_entity_poly.entity_id
_entity_poly.type
_entity_poly.pdbx_seq_one_letter_code
_entity_poly.pdbx_strand_id
1 'polypeptide(L)'
;MSGVNYLGSILKAFNGCSTKTEFRAWLKATIFKELFPDLEPLNQYTDPDHLESDISDFVDQLSYENKRETVVSILLMFNVATLFLNPSSNARFQFDQFKTGTWDIEHIRSVTSDMPRAPSRQKEWLSDIIEYFNKKPMEPPGEGSELRPEVGGMLEEATQLLEGETFNSDRFEELFLAIHKLYAQDSNGEAEHSIGNLALLDSTTNRSYKNAIFPIKRNRIIALDRDATFVPICTKNVFLKYYSDEVDNMLFWNPRDIECHKDAMTATLRSFFKDDKGVS
;
A
#
# COMPACT_ATOMS: atom_id res chain seq x y z
N MET A 1 -16.90 14.52 -15.01
CA MET A 1 -17.09 15.18 -16.31
C MET A 1 -15.90 14.85 -17.22
N SER A 2 -16.18 14.45 -18.46
CA SER A 2 -15.33 14.49 -19.67
C SER A 2 -13.90 13.92 -19.70
N GLY A 3 -13.75 12.59 -19.75
CA GLY A 3 -12.53 11.96 -20.29
C GLY A 3 -12.24 12.30 -21.76
N VAL A 4 -13.25 12.76 -22.51
CA VAL A 4 -13.14 13.18 -23.93
C VAL A 4 -12.38 14.51 -24.08
N ASN A 5 -12.38 15.37 -23.06
CA ASN A 5 -11.73 16.69 -23.15
C ASN A 5 -10.20 16.60 -22.93
N TYR A 6 -9.76 15.65 -22.11
CA TYR A 6 -8.33 15.45 -21.82
C TYR A 6 -7.54 14.83 -22.98
N LEU A 7 -8.11 13.86 -23.71
CA LEU A 7 -7.40 13.30 -24.88
C LEU A 7 -7.19 14.36 -25.97
N GLY A 8 -8.21 15.21 -26.19
CA GLY A 8 -8.12 16.32 -27.14
C GLY A 8 -7.05 17.34 -26.74
N SER A 9 -6.97 17.70 -25.46
CA SER A 9 -5.93 18.63 -24.97
C SER A 9 -4.53 18.03 -25.08
N ILE A 10 -4.35 16.75 -24.74
CA ILE A 10 -3.08 16.04 -24.88
C ILE A 10 -2.63 16.00 -26.36
N LEU A 11 -3.52 15.62 -27.28
CA LEU A 11 -3.21 15.58 -28.71
C LEU A 11 -2.89 16.97 -29.27
N LYS A 12 -3.62 17.99 -28.82
CA LYS A 12 -3.34 19.39 -29.20
C LYS A 12 -1.97 19.84 -28.70
N ALA A 13 -1.61 19.53 -27.45
CA ALA A 13 -0.31 19.85 -26.90
C ALA A 13 0.80 19.09 -27.63
N PHE A 14 0.62 17.80 -27.90
CA PHE A 14 1.57 16.97 -28.65
C PHE A 14 1.88 17.57 -30.04
N ASN A 15 0.85 17.98 -30.77
CA ASN A 15 1.01 18.62 -32.09
C ASN A 15 1.57 20.06 -32.01
N GLY A 16 1.47 20.71 -30.85
CA GLY A 16 1.93 22.09 -30.64
C GLY A 16 3.36 22.21 -30.11
N CYS A 17 3.91 21.16 -29.50
CA CYS A 17 5.29 21.13 -29.03
C CYS A 17 6.25 20.83 -30.20
N SER A 18 7.38 21.55 -30.25
CA SER A 18 8.39 21.37 -31.28
C SER A 18 9.30 20.18 -31.00
N THR A 19 9.42 19.79 -29.72
CA THR A 19 10.27 18.68 -29.29
C THR A 19 9.56 17.72 -28.35
N LYS A 20 10.06 16.47 -28.31
CA LYS A 20 9.60 15.46 -27.33
C LYS A 20 9.85 15.92 -25.89
N THR A 21 10.94 16.66 -25.65
CA THR A 21 11.30 17.20 -24.34
C THR A 21 10.27 18.25 -23.89
N GLU A 22 9.88 19.17 -24.77
CA GLU A 22 8.83 20.15 -24.49
C GLU A 22 7.49 19.47 -24.16
N PHE A 23 7.10 18.47 -24.95
CA PHE A 23 5.86 17.73 -24.70
C PHE A 23 5.89 16.99 -23.36
N ARG A 24 7.02 16.36 -23.01
CA ARG A 24 7.21 15.70 -21.71
C ARG A 24 7.12 16.68 -20.55
N ALA A 25 7.76 17.84 -20.66
CA ALA A 25 7.69 18.88 -19.63
C ALA A 25 6.25 19.36 -19.44
N TRP A 26 5.52 19.61 -20.54
CA TRP A 26 4.10 19.96 -20.49
C TRP A 26 3.24 18.87 -19.82
N LEU A 27 3.48 17.61 -20.17
CA LEU A 27 2.73 16.48 -19.62
C LEU A 27 3.02 16.30 -18.12
N LYS A 28 4.29 16.39 -17.70
CA LYS A 28 4.68 16.36 -16.29
C LYS A 28 4.02 17.48 -15.50
N ALA A 29 4.05 18.72 -16.00
CA ALA A 29 3.40 19.86 -15.36
C ALA A 29 1.87 19.70 -15.26
N THR A 30 1.24 19.11 -16.28
CA THR A 30 -0.20 18.81 -16.26
C THR A 30 -0.53 17.76 -15.22
N ILE A 31 0.23 16.66 -15.16
CA ILE A 31 0.05 15.60 -14.16
C ILE A 31 0.29 16.16 -12.75
N PHE A 32 1.33 16.96 -12.55
CA PHE A 32 1.66 17.57 -11.26
C PHE A 32 0.48 18.40 -10.72
N LYS A 33 -0.11 19.26 -11.57
CA LYS A 33 -1.27 20.07 -11.19
C LYS A 33 -2.50 19.24 -10.79
N GLU A 34 -2.72 18.10 -11.45
CA GLU A 34 -3.84 17.20 -11.12
C GLU A 34 -3.60 16.44 -9.81
N LEU A 35 -2.35 16.06 -9.51
CA LEU A 35 -1.99 15.38 -8.26
C LEU A 35 -1.91 16.34 -7.06
N PHE A 36 -1.44 17.56 -7.29
CA PHE A 36 -1.13 18.55 -6.27
C PHE A 36 -1.81 19.88 -6.58
N PRO A 37 -3.15 19.94 -6.50
CA PRO A 37 -3.91 21.13 -6.92
C PRO A 37 -3.63 22.37 -6.07
N ASP A 38 -3.15 22.17 -4.84
CA ASP A 38 -2.89 23.23 -3.85
C ASP A 38 -1.43 23.71 -3.87
N LEU A 39 -0.53 23.04 -4.61
CA LEU A 39 0.88 23.40 -4.72
C LEU A 39 1.13 24.40 -5.85
N GLU A 40 2.29 25.05 -5.83
CA GLU A 40 2.70 25.94 -6.92
C GLU A 40 2.81 25.16 -8.24
N PRO A 41 2.56 25.79 -9.41
CA PRO A 41 2.78 25.13 -10.69
C PRO A 41 4.23 24.62 -10.80
N LEU A 42 4.42 23.41 -11.32
CA LEU A 42 5.73 22.73 -11.38
C LEU A 42 6.86 23.61 -11.95
N ASN A 43 6.56 24.45 -12.93
CA ASN A 43 7.52 25.35 -13.58
C ASN A 43 7.93 26.58 -12.74
N GLN A 44 7.33 26.78 -11.56
CA GLN A 44 7.68 27.86 -10.63
C GLN A 44 8.69 27.40 -9.58
N TYR A 45 8.83 26.09 -9.35
CA TYR A 45 9.90 25.56 -8.53
C TYR A 45 11.26 25.77 -9.20
N THR A 46 12.04 26.68 -8.64
CA THR A 46 13.44 26.93 -9.06
C THR A 46 14.46 26.23 -8.17
N ASP A 47 14.04 25.86 -6.96
CA ASP A 47 14.83 25.13 -5.97
C ASP A 47 14.30 23.68 -5.82
N PRO A 48 15.11 22.65 -6.13
CA PRO A 48 14.73 21.25 -5.96
C PRO A 48 14.35 20.87 -4.52
N ASP A 49 14.93 21.54 -3.52
CA ASP A 49 14.68 21.23 -2.11
C ASP A 49 13.31 21.79 -1.67
N HIS A 50 12.89 22.92 -2.23
CA HIS A 50 11.55 23.47 -2.03
C HIS A 50 10.46 22.55 -2.61
N LEU A 51 10.65 22.04 -3.83
CA LEU A 51 9.74 21.06 -4.44
C LEU A 51 9.64 19.79 -3.60
N GLU A 52 10.75 19.32 -3.06
CA GLU A 52 10.79 18.14 -2.19
C GLU A 52 10.01 18.36 -0.90
N SER A 53 10.23 19.51 -0.23
CA SER A 53 9.51 19.89 0.98
C SER A 53 8.00 19.90 0.72
N ASP A 54 7.54 20.58 -0.33
CA ASP A 54 6.11 20.69 -0.63
C ASP A 54 5.46 19.34 -0.97
N ILE A 55 6.15 18.47 -1.72
CA ILE A 55 5.66 17.11 -1.98
C ILE A 55 5.60 16.32 -0.67
N SER A 56 6.62 16.40 0.19
CA SER A 56 6.65 15.70 1.47
C SER A 56 5.50 16.14 2.36
N ASP A 57 5.35 17.45 2.57
CA ASP A 57 4.31 18.05 3.41
C ASP A 57 2.90 17.68 2.91
N PHE A 58 2.72 17.62 1.58
CA PHE A 58 1.46 17.19 0.99
C PHE A 58 1.18 15.70 1.26
N VAL A 59 2.18 14.83 1.04
CA VAL A 59 2.06 13.37 1.24
C VAL A 59 1.80 13.05 2.72
N ASP A 60 2.44 13.76 3.65
CA ASP A 60 2.27 13.59 5.10
C ASP A 60 0.83 13.85 5.57
N GLN A 61 0.09 14.71 4.88
CA GLN A 61 -1.30 15.04 5.22
C GLN A 61 -2.32 14.02 4.69
N LEU A 62 -1.90 13.08 3.84
CA LEU A 62 -2.79 12.10 3.23
C LEU A 62 -3.09 10.96 4.20
N SER A 63 -4.38 10.71 4.41
CA SER A 63 -4.86 9.60 5.23
C SER A 63 -5.99 8.84 4.55
N TYR A 64 -6.28 7.64 5.04
CA TYR A 64 -7.39 6.82 4.54
C TYR A 64 -8.75 7.53 4.62
N GLU A 65 -8.94 8.36 5.65
CA GLU A 65 -10.22 9.01 5.97
C GLU A 65 -10.45 10.29 5.15
N ASN A 66 -9.39 10.92 4.66
CA ASN A 66 -9.46 12.16 3.90
C ASN A 66 -9.05 11.95 2.44
N LYS A 67 -9.58 12.78 1.53
CA LYS A 67 -9.09 12.88 0.14
C LYS A 67 -8.87 11.53 -0.58
N ARG A 68 -9.79 10.57 -0.44
CA ARG A 68 -9.66 9.20 -1.01
C ARG A 68 -9.22 9.18 -2.48
N GLU A 69 -9.81 10.04 -3.32
CA GLU A 69 -9.45 10.16 -4.74
C GLU A 69 -7.99 10.61 -4.94
N THR A 70 -7.51 11.52 -4.11
CA THR A 70 -6.11 11.96 -4.08
C THR A 70 -5.19 10.83 -3.63
N VAL A 71 -5.54 10.07 -2.57
CA VAL A 71 -4.75 8.92 -2.12
C VAL A 71 -4.60 7.89 -3.24
N VAL A 72 -5.70 7.54 -3.92
CA VAL A 72 -5.66 6.63 -5.07
C VAL A 72 -4.76 7.17 -6.18
N SER A 73 -4.85 8.47 -6.49
CA SER A 73 -4.05 9.09 -7.54
C SER A 73 -2.56 9.10 -7.22
N ILE A 74 -2.19 9.37 -5.96
CA ILE A 74 -0.82 9.34 -5.48
C ILE A 74 -0.25 7.92 -5.48
N LEU A 75 -1.00 6.93 -4.96
CA LEU A 75 -0.59 5.52 -4.99
C LEU A 75 -0.45 5.00 -6.44
N LEU A 76 -1.36 5.38 -7.34
CA LEU A 76 -1.25 5.06 -8.76
C LEU A 76 0.02 5.69 -9.36
N MET A 77 0.24 6.98 -9.11
CA MET A 77 1.41 7.68 -9.64
C MET A 77 2.70 7.07 -9.10
N PHE A 78 2.75 6.68 -7.83
CA PHE A 78 3.91 6.00 -7.25
C PHE A 78 4.25 4.70 -8.01
N ASN A 79 3.24 3.90 -8.34
CA ASN A 79 3.40 2.69 -9.16
C ASN A 79 3.90 3.00 -10.57
N VAL A 80 3.32 4.00 -11.23
CA VAL A 80 3.71 4.41 -12.59
C VAL A 80 5.14 4.98 -12.61
N ALA A 81 5.47 5.86 -11.67
CA ALA A 81 6.76 6.51 -11.55
C ALA A 81 7.88 5.49 -11.25
N THR A 82 7.63 4.52 -10.37
CA THR A 82 8.59 3.45 -10.06
C THR A 82 9.01 2.67 -11.30
N LEU A 83 8.06 2.32 -12.18
CA LEU A 83 8.37 1.63 -13.43
C LEU A 83 9.02 2.56 -14.46
N PHE A 84 8.58 3.82 -14.51
CA PHE A 84 9.09 4.81 -15.46
C PHE A 84 10.55 5.20 -15.18
N LEU A 85 10.93 5.31 -13.91
CA LEU A 85 12.27 5.72 -13.47
C LEU A 85 13.31 4.58 -13.55
N ASN A 86 12.91 3.37 -13.93
CA ASN A 86 13.82 2.25 -14.13
C ASN A 86 14.09 2.02 -15.63
N PRO A 87 15.12 2.68 -16.22
CA PRO A 87 15.41 2.55 -17.65
C PRO A 87 15.89 1.16 -18.07
N SER A 88 16.38 0.37 -17.11
CA SER A 88 16.86 -1.00 -17.33
C SER A 88 15.72 -2.02 -17.44
N SER A 89 14.47 -1.63 -17.18
CA SER A 89 13.30 -2.48 -17.23
C SER A 89 12.37 -2.13 -18.39
N ASN A 90 11.92 -3.16 -19.11
CA ASN A 90 10.85 -3.03 -20.10
C ASN A 90 9.44 -3.17 -19.49
N ALA A 91 9.33 -3.34 -18.17
CA ALA A 91 8.05 -3.41 -17.49
C ALA A 91 7.26 -2.10 -17.69
N ARG A 92 5.95 -2.23 -17.87
CA ARG A 92 5.01 -1.11 -18.01
C ARG A 92 3.85 -1.31 -17.08
N PHE A 93 3.31 -0.21 -16.57
CA PHE A 93 2.10 -0.27 -15.76
C PHE A 93 0.94 -0.77 -16.62
N GLN A 94 0.17 -1.73 -16.11
CA GLN A 94 -0.94 -2.35 -16.85
C GLN A 94 -2.19 -1.46 -16.77
N PHE A 95 -2.17 -0.34 -17.49
CA PHE A 95 -3.26 0.64 -17.48
C PHE A 95 -4.62 0.04 -17.88
N ASP A 96 -4.63 -0.94 -18.78
CA ASP A 96 -5.87 -1.62 -19.18
C ASP A 96 -6.49 -2.34 -17.99
N GLN A 97 -5.71 -3.16 -17.28
CA GLN A 97 -6.18 -3.86 -16.06
C GLN A 97 -6.61 -2.87 -14.98
N PHE A 98 -5.85 -1.79 -14.81
CA PHE A 98 -6.21 -0.75 -13.84
C PHE A 98 -7.55 -0.09 -14.18
N LYS A 99 -7.76 0.28 -15.45
CA LYS A 99 -8.96 0.97 -15.92
C LYS A 99 -10.21 0.10 -15.94
N THR A 100 -10.07 -1.19 -16.25
CA THR A 100 -11.21 -2.12 -16.30
C THR A 100 -11.51 -2.77 -14.95
N GLY A 101 -10.55 -2.77 -14.03
CA GLY A 101 -10.69 -3.34 -12.68
C GLY A 101 -11.39 -2.41 -11.69
N THR A 102 -11.81 -2.99 -10.56
CA THR A 102 -12.23 -2.25 -9.37
C THR A 102 -11.11 -2.26 -8.34
N TRP A 103 -10.78 -1.09 -7.80
CA TRP A 103 -9.63 -0.91 -6.92
C TRP A 103 -10.05 -0.31 -5.59
N ASP A 104 -9.44 -0.83 -4.53
CA ASP A 104 -9.57 -0.33 -3.17
C ASP A 104 -8.22 0.11 -2.62
N ILE A 105 -8.30 0.94 -1.58
CA ILE A 105 -7.17 1.23 -0.72
C ILE A 105 -7.13 0.13 0.34
N GLU A 106 -6.01 -0.57 0.41
CA GLU A 106 -5.72 -1.62 1.38
C GLU A 106 -4.84 -1.05 2.49
N HIS A 107 -5.21 -1.28 3.75
CA HIS A 107 -4.28 -1.06 4.86
C HIS A 107 -3.26 -2.19 4.93
N ILE A 108 -1.98 -1.89 4.89
CA ILE A 108 -0.92 -2.91 4.92
C ILE A 108 -0.96 -3.66 6.25
N ARG A 109 -1.04 -2.92 7.36
CA ARG A 109 -1.38 -3.48 8.67
C ARG A 109 -2.88 -3.40 8.92
N SER A 110 -3.45 -4.45 9.51
CA SER A 110 -4.83 -4.46 10.01
C SER A 110 -5.07 -3.35 11.05
N VAL A 111 -6.26 -2.75 11.02
CA VAL A 111 -6.66 -1.68 11.94
C VAL A 111 -7.65 -2.17 12.99
N THR A 112 -7.50 -1.73 14.23
CA THR A 112 -8.36 -2.26 15.32
C THR A 112 -9.81 -1.79 15.22
N SER A 113 -10.04 -0.61 14.62
CA SER A 113 -11.38 -0.05 14.37
C SER A 113 -12.24 -0.90 13.42
N ASP A 114 -11.60 -1.71 12.56
CA ASP A 114 -12.27 -2.61 11.61
C ASP A 114 -12.52 -4.03 12.16
N MET A 115 -12.61 -4.16 13.49
CA MET A 115 -12.93 -5.44 14.14
C MET A 115 -14.27 -6.02 13.62
N PRO A 116 -14.31 -7.31 13.22
CA PRO A 116 -15.56 -7.95 12.83
C PRO A 116 -16.59 -7.98 13.96
N ARG A 117 -17.80 -7.46 13.71
CA ARG A 117 -18.90 -7.43 14.69
C ARG A 117 -19.85 -8.63 14.62
N ALA A 118 -20.09 -9.17 13.43
CA ALA A 118 -20.99 -10.29 13.26
C ALA A 118 -20.30 -11.62 13.64
N PRO A 119 -20.91 -12.51 14.44
CA PRO A 119 -20.30 -13.77 14.86
C PRO A 119 -19.80 -14.64 13.70
N SER A 120 -20.49 -14.65 12.57
CA SER A 120 -20.04 -15.36 11.36
C SER A 120 -18.70 -14.82 10.84
N ARG A 121 -18.54 -13.49 10.80
CA ARG A 121 -17.30 -12.84 10.38
C ARG A 121 -16.18 -13.01 11.41
N GLN A 122 -16.52 -13.05 12.70
CA GLN A 122 -15.58 -13.35 13.79
C GLN A 122 -15.02 -14.77 13.65
N LYS A 123 -15.89 -15.76 13.37
CA LYS A 123 -15.48 -17.14 13.10
C LYS A 123 -14.59 -17.27 11.87
N GLU A 124 -14.93 -16.59 10.77
CA GLU A 124 -14.09 -16.55 9.57
C GLU A 124 -12.69 -16.01 9.90
N TRP A 125 -12.60 -14.90 10.64
CA TRP A 125 -11.33 -14.32 11.04
C TRP A 125 -10.48 -15.28 11.90
N LEU A 126 -11.08 -15.96 12.88
CA LEU A 126 -10.38 -16.98 13.68
C LEU A 126 -9.90 -18.15 12.80
N SER A 127 -10.71 -18.55 11.83
CA SER A 127 -10.35 -19.64 10.90
C SER A 127 -9.13 -19.26 10.06
N ASP A 128 -9.07 -18.04 9.54
CA ASP A 128 -7.93 -17.53 8.77
C ASP A 128 -6.64 -17.50 9.62
N ILE A 129 -6.76 -17.08 10.88
CA ILE A 129 -5.65 -17.07 11.85
C ILE A 129 -5.15 -18.49 12.11
N ILE A 130 -6.05 -19.42 12.48
CA ILE A 130 -5.70 -20.80 12.76
C ILE A 130 -5.07 -21.46 11.52
N GLU A 131 -5.67 -21.27 10.35
CA GLU A 131 -5.17 -21.79 9.10
C GLU A 131 -3.75 -21.29 8.82
N TYR A 132 -3.51 -19.98 8.95
CA TYR A 132 -2.19 -19.38 8.72
C TYR A 132 -1.12 -20.02 9.61
N PHE A 133 -1.37 -20.14 10.91
CA PHE A 133 -0.38 -20.67 11.84
C PHE A 133 -0.23 -22.19 11.75
N ASN A 134 -1.27 -22.93 11.38
CA ASN A 134 -1.21 -24.37 11.15
C ASN A 134 -0.50 -24.73 9.84
N LYS A 135 -0.64 -23.91 8.80
CA LYS A 135 -0.11 -24.22 7.46
C LYS A 135 1.39 -24.00 7.29
N LYS A 136 2.11 -23.41 8.27
CA LYS A 136 3.53 -22.97 8.17
C LYS A 136 4.29 -23.60 6.98
N PRO A 137 4.30 -22.95 5.80
CA PRO A 137 5.15 -23.37 4.70
C PRO A 137 6.41 -22.51 4.71
N MET A 138 7.55 -23.16 4.93
CA MET A 138 8.89 -22.70 4.53
C MET A 138 9.28 -21.25 4.84
N GLU A 139 9.62 -20.97 6.09
CA GLU A 139 10.83 -20.15 6.32
C GLU A 139 11.98 -21.12 6.58
N PRO A 140 13.18 -20.92 5.97
CA PRO A 140 14.34 -21.68 6.40
C PRO A 140 14.54 -21.46 7.91
N PRO A 141 15.00 -22.47 8.66
CA PRO A 141 15.20 -22.31 10.09
C PRO A 141 16.31 -21.29 10.34
N GLY A 142 15.92 -20.02 10.49
CA GLY A 142 16.66 -19.00 11.22
C GLY A 142 16.28 -19.06 12.70
N GLU A 143 17.15 -18.56 13.56
CA GLU A 143 16.90 -18.38 14.99
C GLU A 143 15.64 -17.50 15.18
N GLY A 144 14.48 -18.13 15.39
CA GLY A 144 13.17 -17.47 15.38
C GLY A 144 12.01 -18.32 14.84
N SER A 145 12.28 -19.50 14.30
CA SER A 145 11.28 -20.44 13.74
C SER A 145 10.29 -21.05 14.76
N GLU A 146 10.50 -20.90 16.06
CA GLU A 146 9.53 -21.38 17.06
C GLU A 146 8.33 -20.42 17.10
N LEU A 147 7.11 -20.98 17.01
CA LEU A 147 5.92 -20.22 17.36
C LEU A 147 6.16 -19.71 18.79
N ARG A 148 6.18 -18.38 18.97
CA ARG A 148 6.36 -17.82 20.31
C ARG A 148 5.33 -18.46 21.24
N PRO A 149 5.68 -18.84 22.48
CA PRO A 149 4.73 -19.48 23.41
C PRO A 149 3.42 -18.70 23.55
N GLU A 150 3.47 -17.36 23.45
CA GLU A 150 2.30 -16.50 23.44
C GLU A 150 1.33 -16.79 22.28
N VAL A 151 1.85 -17.07 21.08
CA VAL A 151 1.05 -17.42 19.90
C VAL A 151 0.40 -18.79 20.06
N GLY A 152 1.08 -19.74 20.70
CA GLY A 152 0.53 -21.07 20.98
C GLY A 152 -0.73 -21.01 21.84
N GLY A 153 -0.70 -20.25 22.94
CA GLY A 153 -1.87 -20.07 23.80
C GLY A 153 -3.03 -19.37 23.10
N MET A 154 -2.75 -18.33 22.30
CA MET A 154 -3.76 -17.63 21.50
C MET A 154 -4.43 -18.55 20.45
N LEU A 155 -3.68 -19.48 19.85
CA LEU A 155 -4.21 -20.45 18.89
C LEU A 155 -5.09 -21.51 19.53
N GLU A 156 -4.70 -21.99 20.71
CA GLU A 156 -5.53 -22.92 21.47
C GLU A 156 -6.86 -22.24 21.85
N GLU A 157 -6.82 -21.00 22.32
CA GLU A 157 -8.03 -20.22 22.61
C GLU A 157 -8.89 -19.98 21.36
N ALA A 158 -8.28 -19.62 20.22
CA ALA A 158 -8.98 -19.46 18.95
C ALA A 158 -9.72 -20.75 18.54
N THR A 159 -9.06 -21.90 18.71
CA THR A 159 -9.60 -23.22 18.36
C THR A 159 -10.76 -23.58 19.28
N GLN A 160 -10.60 -23.39 20.59
CA GLN A 160 -11.66 -23.62 21.58
C GLN A 160 -12.90 -22.74 21.31
N LEU A 161 -12.71 -21.47 20.90
CA LEU A 161 -13.82 -20.58 20.55
C LEU A 161 -14.58 -21.03 19.30
N LEU A 162 -13.89 -21.59 18.30
CA LEU A 162 -14.52 -22.08 17.07
C LEU A 162 -15.27 -23.40 17.28
N GLU A 163 -14.68 -24.31 18.06
CA GLU A 163 -15.21 -25.65 18.29
C GLU A 163 -16.24 -25.72 19.43
N GLY A 164 -16.33 -24.68 20.25
CA GLY A 164 -17.28 -24.60 21.36
C GLY A 164 -18.74 -24.68 20.92
N GLU A 165 -19.59 -25.26 21.79
CA GLU A 165 -21.04 -25.39 21.55
C GLU A 165 -21.73 -24.03 21.32
N THR A 166 -21.25 -23.00 22.00
CA THR A 166 -21.71 -21.61 21.84
C THR A 166 -20.53 -20.69 21.53
N PHE A 167 -20.72 -19.81 20.56
CA PHE A 167 -19.69 -18.84 20.18
C PHE A 167 -19.74 -17.62 21.10
N ASN A 168 -18.64 -17.34 21.78
CA ASN A 168 -18.53 -16.21 22.70
C ASN A 168 -17.84 -15.03 21.99
N SER A 169 -18.63 -14.03 21.59
CA SER A 169 -18.12 -12.83 20.93
C SER A 169 -17.24 -11.97 21.84
N ASP A 170 -17.51 -11.89 23.14
CA ASP A 170 -16.72 -11.06 24.07
C ASP A 170 -15.28 -11.61 24.18
N ARG A 171 -15.14 -12.93 24.31
CA ARG A 171 -13.83 -13.60 24.29
C ARG A 171 -13.12 -13.46 22.95
N PHE A 172 -13.86 -13.45 21.84
CA PHE A 172 -13.28 -13.12 20.54
C PHE A 172 -12.70 -11.69 20.54
N GLU A 173 -13.41 -10.70 21.08
CA GLU A 173 -12.91 -9.31 21.11
C GLU A 173 -11.61 -9.21 21.92
N GLU A 174 -11.53 -9.89 23.07
CA GLU A 174 -10.32 -9.98 23.89
C GLU A 174 -9.14 -10.60 23.11
N LEU A 175 -9.37 -11.75 22.47
CA LEU A 175 -8.34 -12.44 21.68
C LEU A 175 -7.91 -11.64 20.46
N PHE A 176 -8.85 -11.00 19.77
CA PHE A 176 -8.57 -10.10 18.64
C PHE A 176 -7.64 -8.97 19.07
N LEU A 177 -7.95 -8.29 20.17
CA LEU A 177 -7.12 -7.20 20.69
C LEU A 177 -5.74 -7.71 21.13
N ALA A 178 -5.66 -8.91 21.72
CA ALA A 178 -4.39 -9.51 22.12
C ALA A 178 -3.49 -9.85 20.92
N ILE A 179 -4.05 -10.47 19.88
CA ILE A 179 -3.34 -10.76 18.62
C ILE A 179 -2.93 -9.45 17.93
N HIS A 180 -3.83 -8.48 17.82
CA HIS A 180 -3.48 -7.18 17.25
C HIS A 180 -2.35 -6.51 18.02
N LYS A 181 -2.41 -6.48 19.36
CA LYS A 181 -1.34 -5.92 20.19
C LYS A 181 0.01 -6.61 19.95
N LEU A 182 0.03 -7.93 19.77
CA LEU A 182 1.25 -8.68 19.46
C LEU A 182 1.85 -8.26 18.11
N TYR A 183 0.99 -8.00 17.11
CA TYR A 183 1.41 -7.69 15.73
C TYR A 183 1.48 -6.18 15.40
N ALA A 184 1.05 -5.30 16.30
CA ALA A 184 0.90 -3.86 16.08
C ALA A 184 1.96 -2.98 16.77
N GLN A 185 3.01 -3.58 17.36
CA GLN A 185 4.10 -2.93 18.13
C GLN A 185 4.18 -1.40 17.93
N ASP A 186 3.73 -0.65 18.95
CA ASP A 186 3.98 0.78 19.17
C ASP A 186 3.39 1.82 18.20
N SER A 187 2.27 1.55 17.53
CA SER A 187 1.56 2.63 16.82
C SER A 187 0.67 3.46 17.76
N ASN A 188 0.99 4.74 17.97
CA ASN A 188 -0.03 5.74 18.30
C ASN A 188 -0.98 5.83 17.10
N GLY A 189 -2.29 5.64 17.31
CA GLY A 189 -3.29 5.34 16.25
C GLY A 189 -3.38 6.30 15.06
N GLU A 190 -2.68 7.43 15.05
CA GLU A 190 -2.60 8.35 13.90
C GLU A 190 -1.82 7.76 12.72
N ALA A 191 -0.73 7.02 12.97
CA ALA A 191 0.05 6.37 11.91
C ALA A 191 -0.71 5.21 11.23
N GLU A 192 -1.80 4.74 11.83
CA GLU A 192 -2.59 3.62 11.33
C GLU A 192 -3.31 3.94 10.01
N HIS A 193 -3.72 5.19 9.83
CA HIS A 193 -4.43 5.65 8.64
C HIS A 193 -3.57 6.48 7.69
N SER A 194 -2.28 6.69 7.98
CA SER A 194 -1.37 7.46 7.11
C SER A 194 -1.10 6.73 5.80
N ILE A 195 -0.76 7.48 4.74
CA ILE A 195 -0.48 6.89 3.42
C ILE A 195 0.65 5.86 3.41
N GLY A 196 1.60 5.94 4.35
CA GLY A 196 2.65 4.93 4.54
C GLY A 196 2.12 3.55 4.93
N ASN A 197 0.91 3.47 5.50
CA ASN A 197 0.22 2.21 5.79
C ASN A 197 -0.84 1.84 4.72
N LEU A 198 -0.86 2.50 3.55
CA LEU A 198 -1.86 2.27 2.51
C LEU A 198 -1.24 1.76 1.21
N ALA A 199 -1.95 0.87 0.52
CA ALA A 199 -1.57 0.36 -0.79
C ALA A 199 -2.77 0.25 -1.72
N LEU A 200 -2.50 0.19 -3.03
CA LEU A 200 -3.54 0.03 -4.05
C LEU A 200 -3.73 -1.44 -4.37
N LEU A 201 -4.93 -1.97 -4.20
CA LEU A 201 -5.20 -3.40 -4.41
C LEU A 201 -6.54 -3.59 -5.09
N ASP A 202 -6.67 -4.64 -5.90
CA ASP A 202 -7.96 -4.96 -6.50
C ASP A 202 -8.98 -5.31 -5.40
N SER A 203 -10.22 -4.89 -5.62
CA SER A 203 -11.27 -5.04 -4.63
C SER A 203 -11.61 -6.50 -4.31
N THR A 204 -11.35 -7.44 -5.21
CA THR A 204 -11.65 -8.86 -4.97
C THR A 204 -10.64 -9.45 -3.99
N THR A 205 -9.35 -9.17 -4.19
CA THR A 205 -8.29 -9.58 -3.27
C THR A 205 -8.45 -8.91 -1.91
N ASN A 206 -8.62 -7.59 -1.85
CA ASN A 206 -8.78 -6.85 -0.59
C ASN A 206 -9.93 -7.45 0.25
N ARG A 207 -11.09 -7.69 -0.39
CA ARG A 207 -12.25 -8.31 0.29
C ARG A 207 -12.05 -9.78 0.70
N SER A 208 -11.05 -10.47 0.16
CA SER A 208 -10.84 -11.90 0.41
C SER A 208 -10.29 -12.22 1.81
N TYR A 209 -9.47 -11.33 2.38
CA TYR A 209 -8.92 -11.51 3.74
C TYR A 209 -9.31 -10.38 4.72
N LYS A 210 -10.01 -9.33 4.27
CA LYS A 210 -10.62 -8.30 5.14
C LYS A 210 -9.59 -7.69 6.11
N ASN A 211 -9.89 -7.69 7.41
CA ASN A 211 -9.03 -7.16 8.47
C ASN A 211 -8.02 -8.20 9.02
N ALA A 212 -7.50 -9.09 8.16
CA ALA A 212 -6.48 -10.06 8.55
C ALA A 212 -5.16 -9.37 8.94
N ILE A 213 -4.38 -9.97 9.83
CA ILE A 213 -3.06 -9.44 10.23
C ILE A 213 -2.07 -9.42 9.05
N PHE A 214 -1.06 -8.53 9.12
CA PHE A 214 -0.06 -8.32 8.06
C PHE A 214 0.54 -9.62 7.48
N PRO A 215 0.96 -10.63 8.28
CA PRO A 215 1.51 -11.87 7.71
C PRO A 215 0.56 -12.63 6.78
N ILE A 216 -0.75 -12.63 7.08
CA ILE A 216 -1.77 -13.26 6.24
C ILE A 216 -1.92 -12.50 4.93
N LYS A 217 -2.02 -11.17 5.02
CA LYS A 217 -2.09 -10.29 3.84
C LYS A 217 -0.87 -10.47 2.94
N ARG A 218 0.34 -10.48 3.54
CA ARG A 218 1.60 -10.73 2.84
C ARG A 218 1.60 -12.08 2.11
N ASN A 219 1.19 -13.17 2.77
CA ASN A 219 1.10 -14.48 2.13
C ASN A 219 0.14 -14.49 0.94
N ARG A 220 -0.96 -13.75 1.02
CA ARG A 220 -1.88 -13.57 -0.10
C ARG A 220 -1.21 -12.88 -1.28
N ILE A 221 -0.52 -11.77 -1.04
CA ILE A 221 0.18 -11.02 -2.10
C ILE A 221 1.29 -11.88 -2.73
N ILE A 222 2.02 -12.67 -1.94
CA ILE A 222 3.01 -13.64 -2.44
C ILE A 222 2.34 -14.69 -3.34
N ALA A 223 1.18 -15.22 -2.95
CA ALA A 223 0.47 -16.19 -3.77
C ALA A 223 0.03 -15.60 -5.11
N LEU A 224 -0.47 -14.35 -5.12
CA LEU A 224 -0.84 -13.65 -6.35
C LEU A 224 0.36 -13.40 -7.28
N ASP A 225 1.49 -12.93 -6.73
CA ASP A 225 2.71 -12.70 -7.52
C ASP A 225 3.26 -14.01 -8.09
N ARG A 226 3.26 -15.09 -7.29
CA ARG A 226 3.65 -16.43 -7.73
C ARG A 226 2.81 -16.92 -8.90
N ASP A 227 1.51 -16.66 -8.88
CA ASP A 227 0.56 -17.06 -9.91
C ASP A 227 0.50 -16.03 -11.07
N ALA A 228 1.43 -15.06 -11.10
CA ALA A 228 1.51 -13.99 -12.09
C ALA A 228 0.22 -13.16 -12.22
N THR A 229 -0.59 -13.10 -11.17
CA THR A 229 -1.76 -12.23 -11.10
C THR A 229 -1.30 -10.78 -10.93
N PHE A 230 -1.98 -9.86 -11.62
CA PHE A 230 -1.58 -8.45 -11.59
C PHE A 230 -1.73 -7.84 -10.19
N VAL A 231 -0.59 -7.52 -9.58
CA VAL A 231 -0.48 -6.70 -8.37
C VAL A 231 0.39 -5.49 -8.74
N PRO A 232 -0.02 -4.24 -8.41
CA PRO A 232 0.81 -3.07 -8.66
C PRO A 232 2.19 -3.23 -8.00
N ILE A 233 3.26 -2.80 -8.69
CA ILE A 233 4.64 -3.06 -8.26
C ILE A 233 4.93 -2.53 -6.85
N CYS A 234 4.44 -1.33 -6.51
CA CYS A 234 4.64 -0.75 -5.19
C CYS A 234 3.83 -1.50 -4.12
N THR A 235 2.63 -1.96 -4.45
CA THR A 235 1.84 -2.84 -3.57
C THR A 235 2.59 -4.14 -3.29
N LYS A 236 3.17 -4.76 -4.31
CA LYS A 236 4.03 -5.93 -4.08
C LYS A 236 5.22 -5.59 -3.19
N ASN A 237 5.96 -4.55 -3.54
CA ASN A 237 7.21 -4.18 -2.86
C ASN A 237 6.96 -3.86 -1.38
N VAL A 238 5.87 -3.19 -1.04
CA VAL A 238 5.56 -2.85 0.35
C VAL A 238 5.23 -4.07 1.20
N PHE A 239 4.41 -5.01 0.69
CA PHE A 239 4.14 -6.28 1.39
C PHE A 239 5.35 -7.21 1.48
N LEU A 240 6.33 -7.04 0.59
CA LEU A 240 7.62 -7.74 0.64
C LEU A 240 8.70 -6.99 1.42
N LYS A 241 8.37 -5.82 2.00
CA LYS A 241 9.29 -4.95 2.75
C LYS A 241 10.51 -4.46 1.96
N TYR A 242 10.38 -4.27 0.65
CA TYR A 242 11.50 -3.80 -0.18
C TYR A 242 11.86 -2.33 0.01
N TYR A 243 11.03 -1.57 0.72
CA TYR A 243 11.30 -0.17 1.06
C TYR A 243 11.94 -0.01 2.45
N SER A 244 11.84 -1.01 3.31
CA SER A 244 12.40 -0.99 4.66
C SER A 244 13.92 -1.14 4.58
N ASP A 245 14.65 -0.24 5.22
CA ASP A 245 16.11 -0.28 5.32
C ASP A 245 16.60 -1.29 6.37
N GLU A 246 15.83 -1.47 7.43
CA GLU A 246 16.06 -2.46 8.49
C GLU A 246 14.89 -3.45 8.55
N VAL A 247 15.17 -4.71 8.18
CA VAL A 247 14.18 -5.79 8.21
C VAL A 247 14.44 -6.67 9.42
N ASP A 248 14.13 -6.15 10.61
CA ASP A 248 14.28 -6.88 11.87
C ASP A 248 13.32 -8.06 11.96
N ASN A 249 12.14 -7.92 11.35
CA ASN A 249 11.10 -8.94 11.39
C ASN A 249 10.17 -8.88 10.18
N MET A 250 10.01 -10.01 9.48
CA MET A 250 9.13 -10.16 8.32
C MET A 250 7.64 -10.30 8.68
N LEU A 251 7.32 -10.54 9.96
CA LEU A 251 5.96 -10.77 10.45
C LEU A 251 5.25 -9.49 10.93
N PHE A 252 5.97 -8.39 11.11
CA PHE A 252 5.39 -7.15 11.63
C PHE A 252 5.47 -6.05 10.59
N TRP A 253 4.47 -5.16 10.57
CA TRP A 253 4.54 -3.89 9.83
C TRP A 253 4.53 -2.78 10.87
N ASN A 254 5.72 -2.25 11.15
CA ASN A 254 5.99 -1.37 12.29
C ASN A 254 6.03 0.11 11.86
N PRO A 255 6.12 1.07 12.81
CA PRO A 255 6.20 2.49 12.48
C PRO A 255 7.37 2.88 11.56
N ARG A 256 8.51 2.18 11.65
CA ARG A 256 9.66 2.42 10.75
C ARG A 256 9.33 1.99 9.32
N ASP A 257 8.69 0.83 9.14
CA ASP A 257 8.25 0.35 7.83
C ASP A 257 7.27 1.36 7.17
N ILE A 258 6.33 1.92 7.95
CA ILE A 258 5.39 2.96 7.49
C ILE A 258 6.15 4.19 6.99
N GLU A 259 7.13 4.66 7.77
CA GLU A 259 7.93 5.84 7.41
C GLU A 259 8.78 5.57 6.16
N CYS A 260 9.48 4.44 6.11
CA CYS A 260 10.29 4.06 4.95
C CYS A 260 9.45 3.94 3.66
N HIS A 261 8.24 3.39 3.75
CA HIS A 261 7.34 3.32 2.60
C HIS A 261 6.91 4.71 2.12
N LYS A 262 6.57 5.60 3.05
CA LYS A 262 6.23 6.99 2.75
C LYS A 262 7.41 7.75 2.14
N ASP A 263 8.60 7.63 2.71
CA ASP A 263 9.84 8.22 2.19
C ASP A 263 10.15 7.75 0.77
N ALA A 264 10.01 6.44 0.51
CA ALA A 264 10.19 5.87 -0.82
C ALA A 264 9.17 6.46 -1.82
N MET A 265 7.92 6.66 -1.39
CA MET A 265 6.88 7.30 -2.19
C MET A 265 7.24 8.76 -2.53
N THR A 266 7.56 9.57 -1.52
CA THR A 266 7.98 10.98 -1.67
C THR A 266 9.21 11.10 -2.57
N ALA A 267 10.25 10.31 -2.31
CA ALA A 267 11.48 10.33 -3.11
C ALA A 267 11.25 9.93 -4.57
N THR A 268 10.34 8.98 -4.83
CA THR A 268 9.98 8.54 -6.18
C THR A 268 9.20 9.63 -6.92
N LEU A 269 8.20 10.24 -6.28
CA LEU A 269 7.43 11.33 -6.88
C LEU A 269 8.32 12.54 -7.16
N ARG A 270 9.18 12.94 -6.20
CA ARG A 270 10.20 13.97 -6.39
C ARG A 270 11.07 13.67 -7.61
N SER A 271 11.62 12.46 -7.70
CA SER A 271 12.51 12.09 -8.80
C SER A 271 11.79 12.08 -10.15
N PHE A 272 10.50 11.73 -10.17
CA PHE A 272 9.68 11.80 -11.38
C PHE A 272 9.44 13.25 -11.84
N PHE A 273 9.18 14.18 -10.92
CA PHE A 273 8.86 15.57 -11.24
C PHE A 273 10.06 16.50 -11.34
N LYS A 274 11.25 16.08 -10.89
CA LYS A 274 12.50 16.79 -11.20
C LYS A 274 12.67 16.95 -12.71
N ASP A 275 13.13 18.13 -13.11
CA ASP A 275 13.34 18.48 -14.51
C ASP A 275 14.19 17.42 -15.23
N ASP A 276 13.77 17.03 -16.43
CA ASP A 276 14.60 16.30 -17.38
C ASP A 276 15.67 17.27 -17.95
N LYS A 277 16.55 17.83 -17.11
CA LYS A 277 17.75 18.51 -17.61
C LYS A 277 18.72 17.43 -18.12
N GLY A 278 18.39 16.89 -19.30
CA GLY A 278 19.26 16.10 -20.15
C GLY A 278 19.85 14.85 -19.50
N VAL A 279 19.06 13.77 -19.41
CA VAL A 279 19.67 12.44 -19.57
C VAL A 279 19.99 12.31 -21.06
N SER A 280 21.21 12.69 -21.40
CA SER A 280 21.86 12.45 -22.70
C SER A 280 22.07 10.96 -22.92
#